data_AF-A0A6M3L9S8-F1
#
_entry.id   AF-A0A6M3L9S8-F1
#
_cell.length_a   1.000
_cell.length_b   1.000
_cell.length_c   1.000
_cell.angle_alpha   90.00
_cell.angle_beta   90.00
_cell.angle_gamma   90.00
#
_symmetry.space_group_name_H-M   'P 1'
#
loop_
_entity.id
_entity.type
_entity.pdbx_description
1 polymer ?
#
loop_
_entity_poly.entity_id
_entity_poly.type
_entity_poly.pdbx_seq_one_letter_code
_entity_poly.pdbx_strand_id
1 'polypeptide(L)'
;VDSLLFDGNKQIGATFVTATTWNLAVEYEGDVTATLDPAGGQYADLTDVEVTAVPGTNSEFVAFEGDASGTNPATVSMTADKKVKIVAKKTTYLVRIRVRGTGTTTPVSGRYSFTKGETVVLRALPIGTCLGWEKDGVLVTASPSYHFSPTAAGEMTAVFSS
;
A
#
# COMPACT_ATOMS: atom_id res chain seq x y z
N VAL A 1 -56.79 10.72 -51.16
CA VAL A 1 -55.81 10.09 -50.24
C VAL A 1 -54.45 10.57 -50.69
N ASP A 2 -53.80 11.42 -49.90
CA ASP A 2 -52.47 11.95 -50.22
C ASP A 2 -51.46 10.82 -50.19
N SER A 3 -50.90 10.49 -51.35
CA SER A 3 -49.74 9.63 -51.49
C SER A 3 -48.49 10.47 -51.33
N LEU A 4 -47.75 10.28 -50.24
CA LEU A 4 -46.38 10.81 -50.12
C LEU A 4 -45.48 10.07 -51.12
N LEU A 5 -45.08 10.75 -52.19
CA LEU A 5 -43.99 10.29 -53.05
C LEU A 5 -42.67 10.51 -52.31
N PHE A 6 -41.92 9.44 -52.06
CA PHE A 6 -40.49 9.52 -51.75
C PHE A 6 -39.73 9.68 -53.08
N ASP A 7 -39.41 10.90 -53.45
CA ASP A 7 -38.77 11.28 -54.72
C ASP A 7 -37.25 11.49 -54.57
N GLY A 8 -36.54 10.48 -54.03
CA GLY A 8 -35.09 10.40 -54.19
C GLY A 8 -34.29 9.94 -52.98
N ASN A 9 -32.99 9.70 -53.22
CA ASN A 9 -32.03 9.36 -52.17
C ASN A 9 -31.78 10.57 -51.26
N LYS A 10 -32.06 10.41 -49.97
CA LYS A 10 -31.68 11.38 -48.93
C LYS A 10 -30.38 10.91 -48.27
N GLN A 11 -29.32 11.69 -48.39
CA GLN A 11 -28.13 11.49 -47.56
C GLN A 11 -28.30 12.27 -46.25
N ILE A 12 -28.35 11.55 -45.13
CA ILE A 12 -28.22 12.15 -43.80
C ILE A 12 -26.72 12.18 -43.51
N GLY A 13 -26.12 13.38 -43.53
CA GLY A 13 -24.74 13.58 -43.10
C GLY A 13 -24.69 13.73 -41.59
N ALA A 14 -23.99 12.83 -40.90
CA ALA A 14 -23.56 13.07 -39.53
C ALA A 14 -22.25 13.86 -39.55
N THR A 15 -22.20 15.00 -38.86
CA THR A 15 -20.93 15.71 -38.64
C THR A 15 -20.30 15.16 -37.37
N PHE A 16 -19.17 14.47 -37.50
CA PHE A 16 -18.39 14.01 -36.35
C PHE A 16 -17.41 15.11 -35.97
N VAL A 17 -17.60 15.70 -34.79
CA VAL A 17 -16.62 16.59 -34.17
C VAL A 17 -15.68 15.71 -33.34
N THR A 18 -14.38 15.95 -33.39
CA THR A 18 -13.44 15.29 -32.47
C THR A 18 -13.79 15.69 -31.04
N ALA A 19 -14.10 14.72 -30.20
CA ALA A 19 -14.27 14.96 -28.76
C ALA A 19 -12.92 15.39 -28.18
N THR A 20 -12.93 16.45 -27.37
CA THR A 20 -11.74 16.85 -26.61
C THR A 20 -11.46 15.77 -25.58
N THR A 21 -10.19 15.35 -25.49
CA THR A 21 -9.74 14.35 -24.54
C THR A 21 -8.62 14.87 -23.68
N TRP A 22 -8.57 14.39 -22.44
CA TRP A 22 -7.65 14.81 -21.40
C TRP A 22 -6.91 13.61 -20.82
N ASN A 23 -5.64 13.78 -20.48
CA ASN A 23 -4.80 12.75 -19.87
C ASN A 23 -4.91 12.78 -18.34
N LEU A 24 -5.05 11.62 -17.71
CA LEU A 24 -4.92 11.43 -16.26
C LEU A 24 -3.61 10.71 -15.97
N ALA A 25 -2.65 11.43 -15.39
CA ALA A 25 -1.40 10.86 -14.90
C ALA A 25 -1.57 10.38 -13.45
N VAL A 26 -1.15 9.15 -13.15
CA VAL A 26 -1.14 8.60 -11.79
C VAL A 26 0.29 8.35 -11.35
N GLU A 27 0.68 8.92 -10.21
CA GLU A 27 1.96 8.71 -9.55
C GLU A 27 1.78 7.97 -8.22
N TYR A 28 2.81 7.25 -7.82
CA TYR A 28 2.77 6.41 -6.62
C TYR A 28 3.91 6.79 -5.67
N GLU A 29 3.59 6.96 -4.40
CA GLU A 29 4.56 7.04 -3.30
C GLU A 29 4.28 5.89 -2.31
N GLY A 30 5.32 5.09 -2.05
CA GLY A 30 5.18 3.86 -1.28
C GLY A 30 4.82 2.65 -2.15
N ASP A 31 4.51 1.53 -1.50
CA ASP A 31 4.08 0.30 -2.19
C ASP A 31 2.57 0.35 -2.40
N VAL A 32 2.16 0.83 -3.58
CA VAL A 32 0.76 1.06 -3.97
C VAL A 32 0.61 1.09 -5.48
N THR A 33 -0.54 0.63 -5.97
CA THR A 33 -0.99 0.77 -7.35
C THR A 33 -2.38 1.40 -7.39
N ALA A 34 -2.97 1.55 -8.57
CA ALA A 34 -4.35 1.99 -8.72
C ALA A 34 -5.11 1.20 -9.77
N THR A 35 -6.42 1.17 -9.60
CA THR A 35 -7.38 0.86 -10.68
C THR A 35 -8.17 2.11 -11.02
N LEU A 36 -8.44 2.28 -12.32
CA LEU A 36 -9.22 3.39 -12.85
C LEU A 36 -10.53 2.84 -13.44
N ASP A 37 -11.64 3.50 -13.16
CA ASP A 37 -12.94 3.23 -13.80
C ASP A 37 -13.57 4.54 -14.31
N PRO A 38 -13.70 4.74 -15.63
CA PRO A 38 -13.31 3.83 -16.71
C PRO A 38 -11.80 3.55 -16.76
N ALA A 39 -11.43 2.34 -17.18
CA ALA A 39 -10.03 1.97 -17.34
C ALA A 39 -9.38 2.77 -18.48
N GLY A 40 -8.11 3.12 -18.32
CA GLY A 40 -7.35 3.85 -19.33
C GLY A 40 -6.40 4.86 -18.72
N GLY A 41 -6.53 6.10 -19.15
CA GLY A 41 -5.59 7.19 -18.85
C GLY A 41 -5.81 8.41 -19.74
N GLN A 42 -6.65 8.27 -20.78
CA GLN A 42 -7.15 9.38 -21.57
C GLN A 42 -8.68 9.30 -21.62
N TYR A 43 -9.35 10.40 -21.34
CA TYR A 43 -10.80 10.46 -21.14
C TYR A 43 -11.40 11.63 -21.89
N ALA A 44 -12.66 11.50 -22.30
CA ALA A 44 -13.39 12.63 -22.89
C ALA A 44 -13.62 13.73 -21.84
N ASP A 45 -13.76 14.97 -22.31
CA ASP A 45 -14.15 16.09 -21.45
C ASP A 45 -15.41 15.77 -20.62
N LEU A 46 -15.40 16.20 -19.36
CA LEU A 46 -16.43 15.96 -18.34
C LEU A 46 -16.63 14.49 -17.91
N THR A 47 -15.71 13.59 -18.27
CA THR A 47 -15.74 12.22 -17.74
C THR A 47 -15.34 12.22 -16.26
N ASP A 48 -16.18 11.62 -15.41
CA ASP A 48 -15.80 11.31 -14.03
C ASP A 48 -15.09 9.94 -13.99
N VAL A 49 -13.88 9.92 -13.45
CA VAL A 49 -13.04 8.72 -13.31
C VAL A 49 -12.90 8.38 -11.84
N GLU A 50 -13.29 7.17 -11.44
CA GLU A 50 -13.01 6.63 -10.11
C GLU A 50 -11.58 6.09 -10.05
N VAL A 51 -10.78 6.65 -9.15
CA VAL A 51 -9.42 6.22 -8.83
C VAL A 51 -9.46 5.44 -7.52
N THR A 52 -9.23 4.14 -7.60
CA THR A 52 -9.12 3.27 -6.42
C THR A 52 -7.65 2.96 -6.17
N ALA A 53 -7.11 3.40 -5.03
CA ALA A 53 -5.79 3.02 -4.59
C ALA A 53 -5.77 1.57 -4.08
N VAL A 54 -4.75 0.82 -4.44
CA VAL A 54 -4.55 -0.57 -4.02
C VAL A 54 -3.19 -0.66 -3.32
N PRO A 55 -3.13 -0.47 -2.00
CA PRO A 55 -1.90 -0.62 -1.24
C PRO A 55 -1.33 -2.04 -1.38
N GLY A 56 -0.01 -2.12 -1.47
CA GLY A 56 0.73 -3.38 -1.50
C GLY A 56 0.75 -4.10 -0.15
N THR A 57 1.51 -5.19 -0.08
CA THR A 57 1.52 -6.04 1.11
C THR A 57 2.12 -5.30 2.30
N ASN A 58 1.43 -5.31 3.44
CA ASN A 58 1.80 -4.59 4.67
C ASN A 58 1.89 -3.06 4.50
N SER A 59 1.22 -2.50 3.50
CA SER A 59 1.07 -1.06 3.30
C SER A 59 -0.38 -0.63 3.48
N GLU A 60 -0.57 0.61 3.88
CA GLU A 60 -1.87 1.24 4.10
C GLU A 60 -1.96 2.50 3.24
N PHE A 61 -3.14 2.74 2.65
CA PHE A 61 -3.44 3.98 1.96
C PHE A 61 -3.39 5.15 2.95
N VAL A 62 -2.72 6.22 2.56
CA VAL A 62 -2.58 7.43 3.37
C VAL A 62 -3.43 8.55 2.79
N ALA A 63 -3.24 8.86 1.50
CA ALA A 63 -3.92 9.99 0.87
C ALA A 63 -3.85 9.94 -0.66
N PHE A 64 -4.79 10.65 -1.28
CA PHE A 64 -4.63 11.20 -2.62
C PHE A 64 -4.10 12.64 -2.51
N GLU A 65 -3.19 13.00 -3.41
CA GLU A 65 -2.63 14.34 -3.59
C GLU A 65 -2.77 14.77 -5.06
N GLY A 66 -2.70 16.08 -5.32
CA GLY A 66 -2.87 16.64 -6.66
C GLY A 66 -4.34 16.89 -6.99
N ASP A 67 -4.80 16.37 -8.12
CA ASP A 67 -6.17 16.56 -8.64
C ASP A 67 -7.23 15.62 -8.02
N ALA A 68 -6.86 14.80 -7.04
CA ALA A 68 -7.78 14.01 -6.24
C ALA A 68 -7.51 14.23 -4.75
N SER A 69 -8.55 14.09 -3.93
CA SER A 69 -8.47 14.17 -2.47
C SER A 69 -9.61 13.36 -1.83
N GLY A 70 -9.56 13.15 -0.52
CA GLY A 70 -10.59 12.45 0.23
C GLY A 70 -10.22 11.00 0.56
N THR A 71 -11.24 10.14 0.62
CA THR A 71 -11.10 8.72 0.96
C THR A 71 -10.77 7.89 -0.27
N ASN A 72 -10.40 6.62 -0.06
CA ASN A 72 -10.23 5.64 -1.11
C ASN A 72 -11.51 4.80 -1.28
N PRO A 73 -12.17 4.79 -2.46
CA PRO A 73 -11.78 5.44 -3.73
C PRO A 73 -12.14 6.93 -3.81
N ALA A 74 -11.51 7.64 -4.77
CA ALA A 74 -11.76 9.06 -5.06
C ALA A 74 -12.16 9.28 -6.52
N THR A 75 -12.99 10.29 -6.77
CA THR A 75 -13.45 10.65 -8.13
C THR A 75 -12.67 11.85 -8.67
N VAL A 76 -12.29 11.79 -9.95
CA VAL A 76 -11.64 12.88 -10.70
C VAL A 76 -12.50 13.27 -11.91
N SER A 77 -12.96 14.51 -11.94
CA SER A 77 -13.68 15.06 -13.10
C SER A 77 -12.71 15.62 -14.15
N MET A 78 -12.69 14.99 -15.33
CA MET A 78 -11.74 15.28 -16.42
C MET A 78 -12.16 16.52 -17.21
N THR A 79 -11.67 17.69 -16.79
CA THR A 79 -11.92 19.01 -17.41
C THR A 79 -10.67 19.65 -18.02
N ALA A 80 -9.52 19.02 -17.83
CA ALA A 80 -8.20 19.37 -18.32
C ALA A 80 -7.30 18.13 -18.13
N ASP A 81 -6.04 18.18 -18.56
CA ASP A 81 -5.07 17.18 -18.09
C ASP A 81 -4.98 17.22 -16.56
N LYS A 82 -4.99 16.04 -15.94
CA LYS A 82 -5.04 15.84 -14.49
C LYS A 82 -3.88 14.99 -14.02
N LYS A 83 -3.46 15.22 -12.78
CA LYS A 83 -2.41 14.45 -12.12
C LYS A 83 -2.81 14.10 -10.69
N VAL A 84 -2.86 12.80 -10.40
CA VAL A 84 -3.12 12.27 -9.06
C VAL A 84 -1.86 11.58 -8.56
N LYS A 85 -1.46 11.88 -7.32
CA LYS A 85 -0.45 11.13 -6.61
C LYS A 85 -1.11 10.34 -5.48
N ILE A 86 -0.80 9.06 -5.41
CA ILE A 86 -1.33 8.15 -4.39
C ILE A 86 -0.21 7.86 -3.40
N VAL A 87 -0.49 8.10 -2.13
CA VAL A 87 0.47 7.87 -1.05
C VAL A 87 0.01 6.68 -0.23
N ALA A 88 0.90 5.71 -0.06
CA ALA A 88 0.77 4.61 0.89
C ALA A 88 2.01 4.53 1.78
N LYS A 89 1.83 3.99 3.00
CA LYS A 89 2.93 3.78 3.95
C LYS A 89 2.91 2.36 4.47
N LYS A 90 4.10 1.79 4.67
CA LYS A 90 4.25 0.50 5.34
C LYS A 90 3.78 0.60 6.79
N THR A 91 2.97 -0.34 7.22
CA THR A 91 2.62 -0.52 8.63
C THR A 91 3.84 -1.05 9.36
N THR A 92 4.27 -0.39 10.43
CA THR A 92 5.42 -0.82 11.24
C THR A 92 5.06 -0.98 12.71
N TYR A 93 5.71 -1.92 13.39
CA TYR A 93 5.57 -2.15 14.82
C TYR A 93 6.90 -1.92 15.56
N LEU A 94 6.79 -1.23 16.69
CA LEU A 94 7.91 -1.04 17.61
C LEU A 94 8.14 -2.33 18.41
N VAL A 95 9.32 -2.92 18.26
CA VAL A 95 9.77 -4.07 19.05
C VAL A 95 10.93 -3.66 19.93
N ARG A 96 10.82 -3.93 21.24
CA ARG A 96 11.91 -3.75 22.19
C ARG A 96 12.66 -5.06 22.36
N ILE A 97 13.96 -5.07 22.07
CA ILE A 97 14.83 -6.21 22.30
C ILE A 97 15.54 -6.03 23.64
N ARG A 98 15.47 -7.04 24.51
CA ARG A 98 16.13 -7.08 25.81
C ARG A 98 16.98 -8.32 26.00
N VAL A 99 17.82 -8.23 27.02
CA VAL A 99 18.64 -9.33 27.52
C VAL A 99 18.33 -9.52 29.00
N ARG A 100 18.16 -10.78 29.42
CA ARG A 100 18.13 -11.21 30.82
C ARG A 100 19.25 -12.24 31.03
N GLY A 101 20.18 -11.98 31.95
CA GLY A 101 21.37 -12.80 32.18
C GLY A 101 22.62 -12.30 31.42
N THR A 102 23.61 -13.17 31.22
CA THR A 102 24.92 -12.82 30.63
C THR A 102 25.05 -13.26 29.17
N GLY A 103 24.90 -12.30 28.26
CA GLY A 103 25.01 -12.49 26.82
C GLY A 103 24.66 -11.22 26.05
N THR A 104 24.71 -11.27 24.73
CA THR A 104 24.26 -10.20 23.84
C THR A 104 23.30 -10.74 22.78
N THR A 105 22.77 -9.86 21.94
CA THR A 105 21.85 -10.23 20.87
C THR A 105 22.26 -9.57 19.56
N THR A 106 21.81 -10.15 18.45
CA THR A 106 21.77 -9.50 17.14
C THR A 106 20.32 -9.50 16.65
N PRO A 107 19.69 -8.32 16.45
CA PRO A 107 20.20 -6.99 16.77
C PRO A 107 20.49 -6.79 18.26
N VAL A 108 21.39 -5.86 18.59
CA VAL A 108 21.71 -5.53 20.00
C VAL A 108 20.48 -5.04 20.73
N SER A 109 20.44 -5.22 22.05
CA SER A 109 19.30 -4.76 22.85
C SER A 109 19.00 -3.29 22.60
N GLY A 110 17.72 -2.96 22.42
CA GLY A 110 17.33 -1.67 21.85
C GLY A 110 15.88 -1.63 21.41
N ARG A 111 15.50 -0.57 20.70
CA ARG A 111 14.17 -0.38 20.11
C ARG A 111 14.29 -0.34 18.60
N TYR A 112 13.47 -1.14 17.92
CA TYR A 112 13.49 -1.28 16.47
C TYR A 112 12.08 -1.12 15.92
N SER A 113 11.97 -0.49 14.76
CA SER A 113 10.73 -0.45 13.99
C SER A 113 10.82 -1.50 12.89
N PHE A 114 9.98 -2.52 12.97
CA PHE A 114 9.91 -3.58 11.95
C PHE A 114 8.61 -3.46 11.17
N THR A 115 8.68 -3.70 9.87
CA THR A 115 7.50 -3.77 9.00
C THR A 115 6.63 -4.93 9.46
N LYS A 116 5.31 -4.70 9.55
CA LYS A 116 4.32 -5.73 9.80
C LYS A 116 4.55 -6.91 8.85
N GLY A 117 4.48 -8.13 9.36
CA GLY A 117 4.55 -9.34 8.55
C GLY A 117 5.91 -9.66 7.92
N GLU A 118 6.93 -8.80 8.04
CA GLU A 118 8.27 -9.14 7.56
C GLU A 118 8.92 -10.22 8.44
N THR A 119 9.80 -11.04 7.86
CA THR A 119 10.53 -12.04 8.64
C THR A 119 11.78 -11.42 9.24
N VAL A 120 11.81 -11.31 10.57
CA VAL A 120 12.97 -10.83 11.34
C VAL A 120 13.67 -12.01 11.99
N VAL A 121 15.00 -12.03 11.96
CA VAL A 121 15.83 -13.04 12.63
C VAL A 121 16.53 -12.43 13.83
N LEU A 122 16.23 -12.96 15.02
CA LEU A 122 16.92 -12.63 16.25
C LEU A 122 17.92 -13.73 16.60
N ARG A 123 19.13 -13.33 16.99
CA ARG A 123 20.19 -14.24 17.41
C ARG A 123 20.66 -13.90 18.81
N ALA A 124 20.70 -14.88 19.69
CA ALA A 124 21.27 -14.81 21.01
C ALA A 124 22.75 -15.20 20.93
N LEU A 125 23.61 -14.39 21.54
CA LEU A 125 25.07 -14.60 21.63
C LEU A 125 25.40 -14.79 23.12
N PRO A 126 25.18 -16.01 23.65
CA PRO A 126 25.37 -16.26 25.07
C PRO A 126 26.86 -16.24 25.44
N ILE A 127 27.18 -15.72 26.64
CA ILE A 127 28.47 -15.98 27.28
C ILE A 127 28.41 -17.33 28.03
N GLY A 128 27.21 -17.72 28.51
CA GLY A 128 26.91 -19.02 29.13
C GLY A 128 25.90 -19.85 28.32
N THR A 129 24.79 -20.29 28.95
CA THR A 129 23.74 -21.04 28.25
C THR A 129 22.63 -20.11 27.75
N CYS A 130 22.19 -20.28 26.51
CA CYS A 130 20.96 -19.66 26.00
C CYS A 130 19.76 -20.50 26.45
N LEU A 131 18.87 -19.91 27.26
CA LEU A 131 17.61 -20.52 27.68
C LEU A 131 16.50 -20.28 26.66
N GLY A 132 16.64 -19.27 25.79
CA GLY A 132 15.76 -19.03 24.67
C GLY A 132 15.32 -17.58 24.52
N TRP A 133 14.31 -17.38 23.69
CA TRP A 133 13.64 -16.10 23.47
C TRP A 133 12.25 -16.12 24.10
N GLU A 134 11.92 -15.07 24.85
CA GLU A 134 10.57 -14.78 25.34
C GLU A 134 9.95 -13.64 24.54
N LYS A 135 8.67 -13.77 24.18
CA LYS A 135 7.84 -12.68 23.69
C LYS A 135 6.89 -12.26 24.80
N ASP A 136 6.96 -11.00 25.22
CA ASP A 136 6.12 -10.43 26.29
C ASP A 136 6.12 -11.31 27.57
N GLY A 137 7.28 -11.90 27.90
CA GLY A 137 7.48 -12.76 29.06
C GLY A 137 7.14 -14.25 28.86
N VAL A 138 6.64 -14.64 27.69
CA VAL A 138 6.31 -16.04 27.36
C VAL A 138 7.38 -16.64 26.46
N LEU A 139 7.95 -17.79 26.83
CA LEU A 139 8.95 -18.49 26.02
C LEU A 139 8.38 -18.89 24.66
N VAL A 140 8.99 -18.42 23.58
CA VAL A 140 8.59 -18.72 22.19
C VAL A 140 9.54 -19.71 21.50
N THR A 141 10.79 -19.80 21.95
CA THR A 141 11.73 -20.82 21.50
C THR A 141 12.87 -20.97 22.51
N ALA A 142 13.41 -22.19 22.64
CA ALA A 142 14.66 -22.46 23.35
C ALA A 142 15.90 -22.34 22.45
N SER A 143 15.71 -22.17 21.14
CA SER A 143 16.80 -21.98 20.16
C SER A 143 17.47 -20.61 20.35
N PRO A 144 18.79 -20.51 20.18
CA PRO A 144 19.47 -19.22 20.15
C PRO A 144 19.06 -18.36 18.94
N SER A 145 18.47 -18.95 17.90
CA SER A 145 17.94 -18.25 16.73
C SER A 145 16.41 -18.31 16.71
N TYR A 146 15.76 -17.15 16.58
CA TYR A 146 14.31 -17.04 16.45
C TYR A 146 13.93 -16.23 15.21
N HIS A 147 13.06 -16.81 14.38
CA HIS A 147 12.47 -16.15 13.22
C HIS A 147 11.04 -15.75 13.59
N PHE A 148 10.68 -14.48 13.42
CA PHE A 148 9.34 -14.01 13.74
C PHE A 148 8.84 -12.97 12.76
N SER A 149 7.51 -12.86 12.70
CA SER A 149 6.83 -11.84 11.92
C SER A 149 6.09 -10.88 12.87
N PRO A 150 6.46 -9.60 12.92
CA PRO A 150 5.78 -8.62 13.76
C PRO A 150 4.31 -8.44 13.37
N THR A 151 3.41 -8.61 14.33
CA THR A 151 1.95 -8.40 14.15
C THR A 151 1.37 -7.35 15.10
N ALA A 152 2.16 -6.93 16.10
CA ALA A 152 1.87 -5.87 17.05
C ALA A 152 3.18 -5.35 17.65
N ALA A 153 3.12 -4.20 18.31
CA ALA A 153 4.21 -3.76 19.17
C ALA A 153 4.40 -4.73 20.34
N GLY A 154 5.63 -4.89 20.82
CA GLY A 154 5.91 -5.82 21.90
C GLY A 154 7.38 -5.88 22.34
N GLU A 155 7.67 -6.80 23.24
CA GLU A 155 9.01 -7.03 23.77
C GLU A 155 9.51 -8.44 23.44
N MET A 156 10.77 -8.52 23.02
CA MET A 156 11.50 -9.77 22.78
C MET A 156 12.70 -9.81 23.73
N THR A 157 12.75 -10.80 24.61
CA THR A 157 13.82 -10.94 25.60
C THR A 157 14.62 -12.20 25.34
N ALA A 158 15.93 -12.06 25.09
CA ALA A 158 16.86 -13.18 25.11
C ALA A 158 17.19 -13.51 26.57
N VAL A 159 17.06 -14.79 26.94
CA VAL A 159 17.26 -15.27 28.30
C VAL A 159 18.50 -16.16 28.34
N PHE A 160 19.40 -15.86 29.28
CA PHE A 160 20.65 -16.57 29.50
C PHE A 160 20.78 -17.04 30.95
N SER A 161 21.48 -18.15 31.16
CA SER A 161 22.04 -18.51 32.46
C SER A 161 23.54 -18.20 32.50
N SER A 162 24.06 -17.99 33.72
CA SER A 162 25.50 -18.08 33.99
C SER A 162 26.05 -19.47 33.70
#